data_AF-J3MM02-F1
#
_entry.id   AF-J3MM02-F1
#
_cell.length_a   1.000
_cell.length_b   1.000
_cell.length_c   1.000
_cell.angle_alpha   90.00
_cell.angle_beta   90.00
_cell.angle_gamma   90.00
#
_symmetry.space_group_name_H-M   'P 1'
#
loop_
_entity.id
_entity.type
_entity.pdbx_description
1 polymer ?
#
loop_
_entity_poly.entity_id
_entity_poly.type
_entity_poly.pdbx_seq_one_letter_code
_entity_poly.pdbx_strand_id
1 'polypeptide(L)'
;MKVTFQRANPSTLQASFTGTLRSRMEGGGGSVVVALYESGLVTDCGRGENKGKSLLNDHVVRRLEKVAAVRDGASARKTVSGSVQFPLWDGFRASRCGLVLFVQNAALQVLGVQHFDLPDNV
;
A
#
# COMPACT_ATOMS: atom_id res chain seq x y z
N MET A 1 -6.84 -5.17 -11.25
CA MET A 1 -6.13 -3.88 -11.07
C MET A 1 -4.73 -4.08 -11.62
N LYS A 2 -4.21 -3.16 -12.42
CA LYS A 2 -2.83 -3.18 -12.93
C LYS A 2 -2.03 -2.13 -12.15
N VAL A 3 -0.78 -2.47 -11.81
CA VAL A 3 0.19 -1.54 -11.26
C VAL A 3 1.40 -1.44 -12.18
N THR A 4 1.98 -0.26 -12.29
CA THR A 4 3.28 -0.02 -12.91
C THR A 4 4.18 0.69 -11.90
N PHE A 5 5.41 0.22 -11.78
CA PHE A 5 6.42 0.78 -10.89
C PHE A 5 7.48 1.53 -11.69
N GLN A 6 7.96 2.64 -11.15
CA GLN A 6 9.10 3.39 -11.70
C GLN A 6 9.95 3.92 -10.55
N ARG A 7 11.24 3.67 -10.59
CA ARG A 7 12.22 4.23 -9.65
C ARG A 7 13.25 5.03 -10.41
N ALA A 8 12.97 6.33 -10.56
CA ALA A 8 13.86 7.25 -11.28
C ALA A 8 15.15 7.57 -10.49
N ASN A 9 15.11 7.43 -9.17
CA ASN A 9 16.28 7.63 -8.30
C ASN A 9 16.21 6.70 -7.07
N PRO A 10 17.33 6.48 -6.36
CA PRO A 10 17.35 5.54 -5.23
C PRO A 10 16.42 5.90 -4.07
N SER A 11 16.01 7.16 -3.91
CA SER A 11 15.25 7.66 -2.76
C SER A 11 13.74 7.69 -2.96
N THR A 12 13.22 7.42 -4.17
CA THR A 12 11.78 7.47 -4.42
C THR A 12 11.29 6.33 -5.31
N LEU A 13 10.12 5.79 -5.00
CA LEU A 13 9.41 4.80 -5.82
C LEU A 13 8.07 5.38 -6.25
N GLN A 14 7.83 5.48 -7.56
CA GLN A 14 6.52 5.80 -8.10
C GLN A 14 5.74 4.53 -8.39
N ALA A 15 4.49 4.48 -7.96
CA ALA A 15 3.54 3.44 -8.30
C ALA A 15 2.30 4.06 -8.93
N SER A 16 1.91 3.56 -10.10
CA SER A 16 0.73 3.98 -10.85
C SER A 16 -0.25 2.84 -10.96
N PHE A 17 -1.51 3.09 -10.60
CA PHE A 17 -2.56 2.08 -10.56
C PHE A 17 -3.64 2.43 -11.56
N THR A 18 -4.19 1.40 -12.20
CA THR A 18 -5.45 1.52 -12.93
C THR A 18 -6.26 0.25 -12.77
N GLY A 19 -7.58 0.41 -12.64
CA GLY A 19 -8.48 -0.72 -12.69
C GLY A 19 -9.90 -0.28 -12.37
N THR A 20 -10.74 -1.25 -12.06
CA THR A 20 -12.17 -1.07 -12.22
C THR A 20 -12.91 -1.48 -10.96
N LEU A 21 -13.84 -0.64 -10.50
CA LEU A 21 -14.70 -0.97 -9.36
C LEU A 21 -15.57 -2.19 -9.70
N ARG A 22 -15.63 -3.17 -8.78
CA ARG A 22 -16.46 -4.37 -8.96
C ARG A 22 -17.89 -4.17 -8.49
N SER A 23 -18.09 -3.32 -7.49
CA SER A 23 -19.38 -2.95 -6.95
C SER A 23 -19.62 -1.45 -7.08
N ARG A 24 -20.88 -1.04 -6.95
CA ARG A 24 -21.23 0.37 -6.81
C ARG A 24 -20.68 0.88 -5.48
N MET A 25 -20.20 2.12 -5.48
CA MET A 25 -19.85 2.80 -4.24
C MET A 25 -21.12 3.38 -3.61
N GLU A 26 -21.40 3.02 -2.38
CA GLU A 26 -22.55 3.49 -1.61
C GLU A 26 -22.10 3.92 -0.21
N GLY A 27 -22.90 4.75 0.45
CA GLY A 27 -22.63 5.17 1.83
C GLY A 27 -21.64 6.34 1.94
N GLY A 28 -21.69 7.31 1.03
CA GLY A 28 -20.93 8.56 1.13
C GLY A 28 -19.59 8.55 0.39
N GLY A 29 -19.40 7.61 -0.53
CA GLY A 29 -18.16 7.49 -1.29
C GLY A 29 -17.06 6.73 -0.54
N GLY A 30 -15.83 6.87 -1.04
CA GLY A 30 -14.68 6.16 -0.50
C GLY A 30 -13.36 6.62 -1.08
N SER A 31 -12.33 5.84 -0.85
CA SER A 31 -10.97 6.13 -1.27
C SER A 31 -10.22 4.86 -1.65
N VAL A 32 -9.39 4.98 -2.67
CA VAL A 32 -8.37 3.98 -2.98
C VAL A 32 -7.12 4.35 -2.19
N VAL A 33 -6.67 3.45 -1.34
CA VAL A 33 -5.54 3.63 -0.44
C VAL A 33 -4.49 2.56 -0.75
N VAL A 34 -3.22 2.92 -0.65
CA VAL A 34 -2.10 2.00 -0.84
C VAL A 34 -1.17 2.03 0.37
N ALA A 35 -0.79 0.86 0.85
CA ALA A 35 0.24 0.68 1.87
C ALA A 35 1.50 0.08 1.22
N LEU A 36 2.65 0.74 1.39
CA LEU A 36 3.96 0.14 1.14
C LEU A 36 4.46 -0.47 2.45
N TYR A 37 4.70 -1.78 2.44
CA TYR A 37 5.19 -2.50 3.61
C TYR A 37 6.59 -3.06 3.39
N GLU A 38 7.25 -3.39 4.50
CA GLU A 38 8.51 -4.13 4.56
C GLU A 38 8.38 -5.31 5.52
N SER A 39 8.98 -6.44 5.15
CA SER A 39 8.98 -7.68 5.92
C SER A 39 10.40 -8.12 6.32
N GLY A 40 10.49 -9.03 7.28
CA GLY A 40 11.76 -9.56 7.77
C GLY A 40 12.58 -8.57 8.61
N LEU A 41 11.92 -7.63 9.29
CA LEU A 41 12.57 -6.67 10.18
C LEU A 41 12.80 -7.29 11.55
N VAL A 42 14.06 -7.35 11.98
CA VAL A 42 14.45 -7.85 13.30
C VAL A 42 14.67 -6.67 14.25
N THR A 43 14.00 -6.70 15.40
CA THR A 43 14.14 -5.68 16.44
C THR A 43 14.63 -6.32 17.74
N ASP A 44 15.83 -5.94 18.16
CA ASP A 44 16.40 -6.38 19.44
C ASP A 44 15.83 -5.55 20.60
N CYS A 45 15.24 -6.22 21.57
CA CYS A 45 14.59 -5.57 22.70
C CYS A 45 15.57 -5.39 23.87
N GLY A 46 16.08 -4.18 24.06
CA GLY A 46 17.03 -3.87 25.14
C GLY A 46 16.42 -3.72 26.55
N ARG A 47 15.09 -3.58 26.66
CA ARG A 47 14.36 -3.34 27.93
C ARG A 47 12.90 -3.80 27.88
N GLY A 48 12.25 -3.82 29.03
CA GLY A 48 10.84 -4.20 29.19
C GLY A 48 10.63 -5.72 29.30
N GLU A 49 9.38 -6.16 29.21
CA GLU A 49 8.99 -7.58 29.36
C GLU A 49 9.64 -8.50 28.32
N ASN A 50 9.98 -7.95 27.15
CA ASN A 50 10.67 -8.67 26.07
C ASN A 50 12.18 -8.46 26.08
N LYS A 51 12.77 -7.92 27.15
CA LYS A 51 14.21 -7.68 27.25
C LYS A 51 15.01 -8.94 26.93
N GLY A 52 16.03 -8.80 26.08
CA GLY A 52 16.92 -9.88 25.66
C GLY A 52 16.36 -10.78 24.56
N LYS A 53 15.16 -10.48 24.05
CA LYS A 53 14.58 -11.17 22.89
C LYS A 53 14.74 -10.33 21.61
N SER A 54 14.72 -11.02 20.47
CA SER A 54 14.61 -10.41 19.14
C SER A 54 13.21 -10.67 18.58
N LEU A 55 12.57 -9.62 18.06
CA LEU A 55 11.25 -9.69 17.45
C LEU A 55 11.38 -9.63 15.94
N LEU A 56 10.80 -10.62 15.24
CA LEU A 56 10.65 -10.60 13.80
C LEU A 56 9.33 -9.91 13.45
N ASN A 57 9.39 -8.91 12.56
CA ASN A 57 8.23 -8.14 12.13
C ASN A 57 8.08 -8.26 10.62
N ASP A 58 6.90 -8.71 10.20
CA ASP A 58 6.50 -8.80 8.81
C ASP A 58 5.38 -7.81 8.50
N HIS A 59 5.30 -7.38 7.24
CA HIS A 59 4.27 -6.45 6.75
C HIS A 59 4.19 -5.14 7.52
N VAL A 60 5.33 -4.63 8.01
CA VAL A 60 5.42 -3.34 8.66
C VAL A 60 5.11 -2.25 7.65
N VAL A 61 4.01 -1.52 7.83
CA VAL A 61 3.62 -0.43 6.93
C VAL A 61 4.61 0.72 7.09
N ARG A 62 5.33 1.01 6.00
CA ARG A 62 6.35 2.08 5.93
C ARG A 62 5.75 3.38 5.41
N ARG A 63 4.76 3.29 4.51
CA ARG A 63 3.99 4.42 3.96
C ARG A 63 2.54 4.00 3.73
N LEU A 64 1.61 4.92 3.92
CA LEU A 64 0.19 4.73 3.64
C LEU A 64 -0.35 5.98 2.96
N GLU A 65 -0.83 5.84 1.73
CA GLU A 65 -1.18 6.98 0.88
C GLU A 65 -2.54 6.80 0.24
N LYS A 66 -3.29 7.91 0.12
CA LYS A 66 -4.53 7.93 -0.65
C LYS A 66 -4.22 8.23 -2.11
N VAL A 67 -4.57 7.30 -3.00
CA VAL A 67 -4.26 7.36 -4.44
C VAL A 67 -5.36 8.05 -5.23
N ALA A 68 -6.61 7.82 -4.85
CA ALA A 68 -7.77 8.39 -5.54
C ALA A 68 -8.99 8.45 -4.61
N ALA A 69 -9.86 9.44 -4.83
CA ALA A 69 -11.19 9.48 -4.23
C ALA A 69 -12.21 8.77 -5.13
N VAL A 70 -13.12 8.02 -4.52
CA VAL A 70 -14.25 7.38 -5.22
C VAL A 70 -15.52 8.08 -4.77
N ARG A 71 -16.22 8.74 -5.70
CA ARG A 71 -17.46 9.46 -5.38
C ARG A 71 -18.57 8.49 -4.99
N ASP A 72 -19.49 8.98 -4.15
CA ASP A 72 -20.72 8.27 -3.84
C ASP A 72 -21.54 8.00 -5.10
N GLY A 73 -22.21 6.86 -5.15
CA GLY A 73 -22.99 6.41 -6.29
C GLY A 73 -22.16 6.00 -7.52
N ALA A 74 -20.81 6.02 -7.45
CA ALA A 74 -19.95 5.57 -8.55
C ALA A 74 -20.34 4.16 -8.99
N SER A 75 -20.60 3.99 -10.30
CA SER A 75 -21.10 2.73 -10.82
C SER A 75 -20.12 1.59 -10.63
N ALA A 76 -20.67 0.37 -10.52
CA ALA A 76 -19.90 -0.82 -10.86
C ALA A 76 -19.30 -0.61 -12.27
N ARG A 77 -18.10 -1.14 -12.49
CA ARG A 77 -17.30 -0.99 -13.72
C ARG A 77 -16.67 0.38 -13.97
N LYS A 78 -16.80 1.35 -13.07
CA LYS A 78 -16.06 2.61 -13.21
C LYS A 78 -14.55 2.35 -13.10
N THR A 79 -13.80 2.84 -14.08
CA THR A 79 -12.33 2.84 -14.03
C THR A 79 -11.85 3.92 -13.06
N VAL A 80 -10.90 3.54 -12.21
CA VAL A 80 -10.20 4.38 -11.25
C VAL A 80 -8.71 4.23 -11.52
N SER A 81 -8.04 5.38 -11.66
CA SER A 81 -6.61 5.45 -11.84
C SER A 81 -6.03 6.47 -10.88
N GLY A 82 -4.77 6.30 -10.52
CA GLY A 82 -4.00 7.29 -9.79
C GLY A 82 -2.57 6.83 -9.57
N SER A 83 -1.72 7.76 -9.18
CA SER A 83 -0.30 7.52 -8.98
C SER A 83 0.14 8.13 -7.67
N VAL A 84 1.15 7.52 -7.05
CA VAL A 84 1.77 7.99 -5.83
C VAL A 84 3.28 7.86 -5.96
N GLN A 85 4.01 8.76 -5.33
CA GLN A 85 5.46 8.69 -5.19
C GLN A 85 5.80 8.53 -3.71
N PHE A 86 6.41 7.40 -3.37
CA PHE A 86 6.84 7.10 -2.01
C PHE A 86 8.28 7.56 -1.79
N PRO A 87 8.57 8.33 -0.74
CA PRO A 87 9.94 8.48 -0.27
C PRO A 87 10.38 7.18 0.41
N LEU A 88 11.47 6.61 -0.11
CA LEU A 88 12.09 5.38 0.40
C LEU A 88 13.04 5.68 1.56
N TRP A 89 13.35 4.66 2.36
CA TRP A 89 14.27 4.74 3.49
C TRP A 89 15.64 4.16 3.12
N ASP A 90 16.64 4.50 3.94
CA ASP A 90 17.98 3.95 3.80
C ASP A 90 17.96 2.42 3.96
N GLY A 91 18.65 1.72 3.07
CA GLY A 91 18.68 0.26 3.07
C GLY A 91 17.42 -0.41 2.50
N PHE A 92 16.55 0.34 1.81
CA PHE A 92 15.40 -0.21 1.09
C PHE A 92 15.77 -1.43 0.22
N ARG A 93 14.99 -2.51 0.34
CA ARG A 93 15.13 -3.74 -0.46
C ARG A 93 13.78 -4.14 -1.02
N ALA A 94 13.63 -4.02 -2.35
CA ALA A 94 12.39 -4.36 -3.05
C ALA A 94 11.90 -5.79 -2.76
N SER A 95 12.83 -6.75 -2.71
CA SER A 95 12.53 -8.17 -2.42
C SER A 95 11.95 -8.45 -1.03
N ARG A 96 12.00 -7.48 -0.10
CA ARG A 96 11.37 -7.56 1.22
C ARG A 96 10.12 -6.71 1.33
N CYS A 97 9.72 -6.03 0.25
CA CYS A 97 8.65 -5.06 0.25
C CYS A 97 7.51 -5.51 -0.65
N GLY A 98 6.31 -5.02 -0.34
CA GLY A 98 5.13 -5.20 -1.18
C GLY A 98 4.20 -4.00 -1.06
N LEU A 99 3.25 -3.92 -1.98
CA LEU A 99 2.12 -3.00 -1.89
C LEU A 99 0.83 -3.75 -1.57
N VAL A 100 0.03 -3.16 -0.70
CA VAL A 100 -1.37 -3.54 -0.53
C VAL A 100 -2.24 -2.35 -0.91
N LEU A 101 -3.02 -2.52 -1.96
CA LEU A 101 -4.00 -1.54 -2.42
C LEU A 101 -5.38 -1.98 -1.97
N PHE A 102 -6.16 -1.07 -1.41
CA PHE A 102 -7.52 -1.38 -0.99
C PHE A 102 -8.47 -0.21 -1.20
N VAL A 103 -9.74 -0.54 -1.35
CA VAL A 103 -10.83 0.44 -1.41
C VAL A 103 -11.48 0.49 -0.05
N GLN A 104 -11.54 1.68 0.54
CA GLN A 104 -12.13 1.92 1.85
C GLN A 104 -13.27 2.93 1.72
N ASN A 105 -14.43 2.64 2.31
CA ASN A 105 -15.56 3.59 2.34
C ASN A 105 -15.44 4.58 3.51
N ALA A 106 -16.39 5.51 3.60
CA ALA A 106 -16.43 6.51 4.68
C ALA A 106 -16.54 5.91 6.10
N ALA A 107 -17.09 4.69 6.23
CA ALA A 107 -17.18 3.94 7.48
C ALA A 107 -15.91 3.13 7.81
N LEU A 108 -14.81 3.35 7.07
CA LEU A 108 -13.54 2.64 7.19
C LEU A 108 -13.59 1.15 6.81
N GLN A 109 -14.71 0.67 6.27
CA GLN A 109 -14.83 -0.70 5.79
C GLN A 109 -13.99 -0.88 4.52
N VAL A 110 -13.19 -1.94 4.50
CA VAL A 110 -12.46 -2.36 3.30
C VAL A 110 -13.39 -3.16 2.39
N LEU A 111 -13.65 -2.64 1.20
CA LEU A 111 -14.57 -3.22 0.22
C LEU A 111 -13.87 -4.12 -0.80
N GLY A 112 -12.55 -4.05 -0.87
CA GLY A 112 -11.74 -4.87 -1.75
C GLY A 112 -10.27 -4.58 -1.56
N VAL A 113 -9.45 -5.60 -1.80
CA VAL A 113 -8.01 -5.57 -1.60
C VAL A 113 -7.30 -6.23 -2.77
N GLN A 114 -6.11 -5.75 -3.07
CA GLN A 114 -5.17 -6.35 -3.99
C GLN A 114 -3.76 -6.19 -3.44
N HIS A 115 -3.03 -7.28 -3.41
CA HIS A 115 -1.61 -7.29 -3.09
C HIS A 115 -0.78 -7.29 -4.38
N PHE A 116 0.40 -6.67 -4.32
CA PHE A 116 1.41 -6.65 -5.37
C PHE A 116 2.81 -6.79 -4.75
N ASP A 117 3.59 -7.73 -5.25
CA ASP A 117 5.03 -7.76 -4.98
C ASP A 117 5.74 -6.63 -5.74
N LEU A 118 6.83 -6.11 -5.15
CA LEU A 118 7.72 -5.22 -5.87
C LEU A 118 8.71 -6.05 -6.69
N PRO A 119 8.90 -5.76 -7.99
CA PRO A 119 9.95 -6.42 -8.77
C PRO A 119 11.35 -6.07 -8.23
N ASP A 120 12.32 -6.99 -8.31
CA ASP A 120 13.66 -6.79 -7.74
C ASP A 120 14.43 -5.57 -8.30
N ASN A 121 14.09 -5.15 -9.52
CA ASN A 121 14.77 -4.08 -10.25
C ASN A 121 14.13 -2.69 -10.08
N VAL A 122 13.20 -2.54 -9.13
CA VAL A 122 12.55 -1.25 -8.81
C VAL A 122 13.12 -0.56 -7.59
#